data_AF-A0A9P6D8E4-F1
#
_entry.id   AF-A0A9P6D8E4-F1
#
_cell.length_a   1.000
_cell.length_b   1.000
_cell.length_c   1.000
_cell.angle_alpha   90.00
_cell.angle_beta   90.00
_cell.angle_gamma   90.00
#
_symmetry.space_group_name_H-M   'P 1'
#
loop_
_entity.id
_entity.type
_entity.pdbx_description
1 polymer ?
#
loop_
_entity_poly.entity_id
_entity_poly.type
_entity_poly.pdbx_seq_one_letter_code
_entity_poly.pdbx_strand_id
1 'polypeptide(L)'
;MSEGQNWGVYRASFHSHVVSAPSKYRIYKTSTTRPQQPSAGKFVLYSSEYGFHAGQWVWRGHFSGNATGVQLSIQGGFSFGYSAFLNTHFLGSGQGSSHSQDGVDILSPSFNFTQDQLRDGDNVLTVIHDSTGMNQDYGINDEHKTPRGIRGYRLLGDNGIEFDTWKVAGNFGGENAPDAVRGPYNEGGWWFERVGAHLPGFDASTWNTSCTPYQGRSTPGVTVYRTSFSLNIPHDADVPLAFDLELDKIQPHRVLIYVNGWQFGRLISSLGPQTSFPVPEGILNHRGNNEVLISLWALDSGGARLRKLELNKRGTFSSSKTATVSLVKAPNWEDLRA
;
A
#
# COMPACT_ATOMS: atom_id res chain seq x y z
N MET A 1 22.58 -4.43 -2.00
CA MET A 1 22.59 -3.03 -2.49
C MET A 1 23.17 -2.15 -1.40
N SER A 2 23.97 -1.16 -1.76
CA SER A 2 24.55 -0.16 -0.85
C SER A 2 24.14 1.25 -1.30
N GLU A 3 24.44 2.28 -0.49
CA GLU A 3 24.12 3.70 -0.74
C GLU A 3 24.51 4.25 -2.13
N GLY A 4 25.37 3.56 -2.89
CA GLY A 4 25.89 3.98 -4.19
C GLY A 4 25.12 3.56 -5.44
N GLN A 5 23.89 3.04 -5.35
CA GLN A 5 23.09 2.73 -6.54
C GLN A 5 22.26 3.93 -7.03
N ASN A 6 22.13 4.06 -8.35
CA ASN A 6 21.28 5.07 -9.00
C ASN A 6 19.81 4.71 -8.85
N TRP A 7 19.13 5.32 -7.87
CA TRP A 7 17.68 5.18 -7.69
C TRP A 7 16.94 6.18 -8.56
N GLY A 8 15.94 5.71 -9.31
CA GLY A 8 14.88 6.55 -9.84
C GLY A 8 13.78 6.68 -8.81
N VAL A 9 13.24 7.89 -8.61
CA VAL A 9 12.24 8.14 -7.58
C VAL A 9 11.09 8.96 -8.15
N TYR A 10 9.89 8.48 -7.89
CA TYR A 10 8.72 9.31 -8.01
C TYR A 10 8.32 9.79 -6.62
N ARG A 11 8.68 11.04 -6.31
CA ARG A 11 8.09 11.75 -5.18
C ARG A 11 6.71 12.21 -5.62
N ALA A 12 5.68 11.46 -5.23
CA ALA A 12 4.39 12.10 -5.08
C ALA A 12 4.51 13.11 -3.91
N SER A 13 4.75 14.38 -4.24
CA SER A 13 4.11 15.44 -3.47
C SER A 13 2.64 15.38 -3.88
N PHE A 14 1.71 15.48 -2.94
CA PHE A 14 0.28 15.56 -3.27
C PHE A 14 -0.06 16.85 -4.05
N HIS A 15 0.94 17.66 -4.41
CA HIS A 15 0.83 19.06 -4.79
C HIS A 15 1.37 19.40 -6.18
N SER A 16 2.07 18.52 -6.89
CA SER A 16 2.45 18.81 -8.30
C SER A 16 1.84 17.87 -9.31
N HIS A 17 1.57 16.63 -8.96
CA HIS A 17 0.53 15.82 -9.58
C HIS A 17 -0.24 15.23 -8.42
N VAL A 18 -1.51 15.60 -8.29
CA VAL A 18 -2.49 14.71 -7.67
C VAL A 18 -2.12 13.34 -8.22
N VAL A 19 -1.81 12.38 -7.35
CA VAL A 19 -2.03 10.99 -7.71
C VAL A 19 -3.52 10.94 -7.97
N SER A 20 -3.94 11.40 -9.14
CA SER A 20 -5.27 11.21 -9.65
C SER A 20 -5.22 9.73 -9.92
N ALA A 21 -5.56 8.95 -8.90
CA ALA A 21 -6.53 7.92 -9.14
C ALA A 21 -7.73 8.68 -9.74
N PRO A 22 -8.00 8.62 -11.06
CA PRO A 22 -9.39 8.51 -11.42
C PRO A 22 -9.82 7.25 -10.67
N SER A 23 -10.44 7.44 -9.52
CA SER A 23 -11.07 6.39 -8.77
C SER A 23 -12.18 5.89 -9.68
N LYS A 24 -11.84 4.89 -10.49
CA LYS A 24 -12.63 4.44 -11.64
C LYS A 24 -13.89 3.69 -11.21
N TYR A 25 -14.15 3.55 -9.90
CA TYR A 25 -15.35 2.95 -9.36
C TYR A 25 -16.08 3.95 -8.47
N ARG A 26 -17.19 4.47 -9.02
CA ARG A 26 -18.17 5.21 -8.24
C ARG A 26 -18.81 4.25 -7.23
N ILE A 27 -18.91 4.69 -5.98
CA ILE A 27 -19.63 3.97 -4.93
C ILE A 27 -21.12 4.26 -5.11
N TYR A 28 -21.92 3.19 -5.12
CA TYR A 28 -23.37 3.29 -5.31
C TYR A 28 -24.17 2.37 -4.38
N LYS A 29 -23.54 1.39 -3.74
CA LYS A 29 -24.25 0.47 -2.83
C LYS A 29 -24.58 1.20 -1.52
N THR A 30 -25.83 1.07 -1.09
CA THR A 30 -26.34 1.62 0.18
C THR A 30 -26.71 0.52 1.18
N SER A 31 -26.54 -0.75 0.81
CA SER A 31 -26.75 -1.92 1.66
C SER A 31 -25.78 -3.04 1.28
N THR A 32 -25.60 -4.01 2.18
CA THR A 32 -24.77 -5.21 1.97
C THR A 32 -25.42 -6.41 2.64
N THR A 33 -25.20 -7.60 2.08
CA THR A 33 -25.64 -8.87 2.66
C THR A 33 -24.67 -9.42 3.70
N ARG A 34 -23.53 -8.75 3.95
CA ARG A 34 -22.56 -9.17 4.96
C ARG A 34 -23.17 -9.12 6.36
N PRO A 35 -22.81 -10.05 7.27
CA PRO A 35 -23.30 -10.01 8.65
C PRO A 35 -22.93 -8.68 9.35
N GLN A 36 -21.72 -8.18 9.10
CA GLN A 36 -21.21 -6.96 9.70
C GLN A 36 -21.66 -5.71 8.93
N GLN A 37 -22.84 -5.18 9.30
CA GLN A 37 -23.43 -3.99 8.68
C GLN A 37 -22.62 -2.69 8.94
N PRO A 38 -22.72 -1.68 8.05
CA PRO A 38 -22.13 -0.37 8.28
C PRO A 38 -22.65 0.24 9.59
N SER A 39 -21.78 0.94 10.32
CA SER A 39 -22.15 1.60 11.59
C SER A 39 -22.72 3.00 11.38
N ALA A 40 -22.39 3.67 10.27
CA ALA A 40 -22.91 4.98 9.90
C ALA A 40 -22.67 5.28 8.41
N GLY A 41 -23.32 6.33 7.91
CA GLY A 41 -23.16 6.80 6.53
C GLY A 41 -24.09 6.12 5.52
N LYS A 42 -24.34 6.80 4.40
CA LYS A 42 -25.31 6.40 3.38
C LYS A 42 -24.84 5.25 2.49
N PHE A 43 -23.57 5.29 2.10
CA PHE A 43 -22.96 4.33 1.18
C PHE A 43 -22.11 3.29 1.91
N VAL A 44 -22.13 2.05 1.42
CA VAL A 44 -21.28 0.96 1.89
C VAL A 44 -19.87 1.14 1.32
N LEU A 45 -18.88 1.34 2.20
CA LEU A 45 -17.48 1.54 1.84
C LEU A 45 -16.63 0.32 2.18
N TYR A 46 -17.08 -0.86 1.76
CA TYR A 46 -16.37 -2.13 1.94
C TYR A 46 -15.72 -2.52 0.63
N SER A 47 -14.40 -2.67 0.62
CA SER A 47 -13.60 -2.98 -0.58
C SER A 47 -14.13 -4.17 -1.38
N SER A 48 -14.41 -5.30 -0.70
CA SER A 48 -14.92 -6.51 -1.33
C SER A 48 -16.33 -6.38 -1.91
N GLU A 49 -17.09 -5.34 -1.57
CA GLU A 49 -18.37 -5.06 -2.26
C GLU A 49 -18.16 -4.52 -3.69
N TYR A 50 -16.93 -4.15 -4.04
CA TYR A 50 -16.55 -3.58 -5.32
C TYR A 50 -15.46 -4.41 -6.02
N GLY A 51 -15.29 -5.68 -5.63
CA GLY A 51 -14.34 -6.61 -6.25
C GLY A 51 -12.87 -6.33 -5.91
N PHE A 52 -12.60 -5.73 -4.75
CA PHE A 52 -11.24 -5.51 -4.26
C PHE A 52 -11.00 -6.28 -2.97
N HIS A 53 -10.01 -7.18 -2.97
CA HIS A 53 -9.81 -8.12 -1.85
C HIS A 53 -8.40 -8.11 -1.27
N ALA A 54 -7.47 -7.36 -1.87
CA ALA A 54 -6.05 -7.40 -1.52
C ALA A 54 -5.42 -6.00 -1.41
N GLY A 55 -4.41 -5.91 -0.54
CA GLY A 55 -3.51 -4.76 -0.47
C GLY A 55 -4.09 -3.54 0.23
N GLN A 56 -4.10 -2.41 -0.47
CA GLN A 56 -4.43 -1.08 0.05
C GLN A 56 -5.51 -0.42 -0.78
N TRP A 57 -6.27 0.48 -0.16
CA TRP A 57 -7.34 1.21 -0.86
C TRP A 57 -7.30 2.69 -0.58
N VAL A 58 -7.72 3.45 -1.60
CA VAL A 58 -7.87 4.90 -1.53
C VAL A 58 -9.35 5.23 -1.69
N TRP A 59 -9.96 5.72 -0.63
CA TRP A 59 -11.34 6.21 -0.61
C TRP A 59 -11.34 7.73 -0.75
N ARG A 60 -12.22 8.25 -1.61
CA ARG A 60 -12.40 9.68 -1.84
C ARG A 60 -13.87 10.03 -1.68
N GLY A 61 -14.19 10.75 -0.60
CA GLY A 61 -15.53 11.25 -0.31
C GLY A 61 -15.62 12.72 -0.67
N HIS A 62 -16.52 13.05 -1.57
CA HIS A 62 -16.82 14.43 -1.99
C HIS A 62 -17.97 14.99 -1.17
N PHE A 63 -17.84 16.23 -0.74
CA PHE A 63 -18.89 16.97 -0.06
C PHE A 63 -18.77 18.46 -0.35
N SER A 64 -19.89 19.16 -0.25
CA SER A 64 -19.94 20.62 -0.32
C SER A 64 -20.38 21.22 1.02
N GLY A 65 -19.96 22.44 1.30
CA GLY A 65 -20.36 23.19 2.49
C GLY A 65 -19.33 23.15 3.62
N ASN A 66 -19.66 23.84 4.71
CA ASN A 66 -18.73 24.17 5.79
C ASN A 66 -18.78 23.12 6.91
N ALA A 67 -18.28 21.91 6.64
CA ALA A 67 -18.10 20.90 7.68
C ALA A 67 -17.08 21.39 8.71
N THR A 68 -17.32 21.16 10.00
CA THR A 68 -16.38 21.46 11.08
C THR A 68 -15.46 20.30 11.42
N GLY A 69 -15.65 19.14 10.78
CA GLY A 69 -14.83 17.96 11.01
C GLY A 69 -15.39 16.69 10.36
N VAL A 70 -14.75 15.56 10.67
CA VAL A 70 -15.22 14.23 10.28
C VAL A 70 -14.95 13.21 11.37
N GLN A 71 -15.91 12.31 11.58
CA GLN A 71 -15.73 11.07 12.31
C GLN A 71 -15.67 9.91 11.33
N LEU A 72 -14.70 9.01 11.53
CA LEU A 72 -14.50 7.83 10.71
C LEU A 72 -14.46 6.59 11.61
N SER A 73 -14.74 5.44 11.02
CA SER A 73 -14.49 4.13 11.60
C SER A 73 -13.90 3.26 10.48
N ILE A 74 -12.60 3.00 10.56
CA ILE A 74 -11.80 2.42 9.47
C ILE A 74 -11.36 1.03 9.92
N GLN A 75 -11.64 0.00 9.14
CA GLN A 75 -11.31 -1.40 9.46
C GLN A 75 -10.39 -1.99 8.39
N GLY A 76 -9.20 -2.43 8.79
CA GLY A 76 -8.18 -2.99 7.87
C GLY A 76 -7.69 -4.38 8.26
N GLY A 77 -8.16 -4.95 9.37
CA GLY A 77 -7.57 -6.14 9.99
C GLY A 77 -6.46 -5.76 10.98
N PHE A 78 -6.01 -6.71 11.80
CA PHE A 78 -4.98 -6.42 12.80
C PHE A 78 -3.72 -5.85 12.16
N SER A 79 -3.11 -4.88 12.85
CA SER A 79 -1.90 -4.18 12.41
C SER A 79 -2.02 -3.40 11.09
N PHE A 80 -3.23 -3.12 10.60
CA PHE A 80 -3.41 -2.18 9.50
C PHE A 80 -2.97 -0.75 9.89
N GLY A 81 -2.86 0.13 8.91
CA GLY A 81 -2.66 1.55 9.11
C GLY A 81 -3.57 2.37 8.20
N TYR A 82 -3.80 3.62 8.57
CA TYR A 82 -4.49 4.60 7.73
C TYR A 82 -3.82 5.97 7.77
N SER A 83 -4.10 6.77 6.74
CA SER A 83 -3.83 8.21 6.68
C SER A 83 -5.05 8.91 6.08
N ALA A 84 -5.41 10.06 6.64
CA ALA A 84 -6.54 10.87 6.20
C ALA A 84 -6.06 12.27 5.80
N PHE A 85 -6.62 12.77 4.70
CA PHE A 85 -6.36 14.10 4.16
C PHE A 85 -7.67 14.78 3.80
N LEU A 86 -7.80 16.07 4.14
CA LEU A 86 -8.84 16.93 3.60
C LEU A 86 -8.21 17.80 2.53
N ASN A 87 -8.66 17.65 1.28
CA ASN A 87 -8.05 18.31 0.13
C ASN A 87 -6.55 18.01 0.09
N THR A 88 -5.73 19.02 0.38
CA THR A 88 -4.26 18.94 0.41
C THR A 88 -3.68 18.88 1.83
N HIS A 89 -4.53 18.95 2.86
CA HIS A 89 -4.13 19.03 4.25
C HIS A 89 -4.14 17.65 4.88
N PHE A 90 -3.04 17.29 5.52
CA PHE A 90 -2.97 16.09 6.34
C PHE A 90 -3.78 16.28 7.62
N LEU A 91 -4.72 15.37 7.87
CA LEU A 91 -5.53 15.38 9.09
C LEU A 91 -4.89 14.53 10.19
N GLY A 92 -4.36 13.37 9.81
CA GLY A 92 -3.79 12.41 10.75
C GLY A 92 -3.66 11.01 10.16
N SER A 93 -2.95 10.17 10.91
CA SER A 93 -2.78 8.75 10.63
C SER A 93 -3.01 7.95 11.90
N GLY A 94 -3.19 6.65 11.78
CA GLY A 94 -3.23 5.75 12.91
C GLY A 94 -2.89 4.33 12.50
N GLN A 95 -2.56 3.51 13.49
CA GLN A 95 -2.16 2.13 13.29
C GLN A 95 -2.89 1.21 14.25
N GLY A 96 -3.36 0.09 13.73
CA GLY A 96 -3.85 -1.01 14.53
C GLY A 96 -2.68 -1.72 15.23
N SER A 97 -3.03 -2.68 16.07
CA SER A 97 -2.07 -3.48 16.82
C SER A 97 -2.33 -4.97 16.59
N SER A 98 -1.28 -5.78 16.75
CA SER A 98 -1.39 -7.23 16.87
C SER A 98 -1.19 -7.63 18.33
N HIS A 99 -2.24 -8.15 18.97
CA HIS A 99 -2.12 -8.85 20.25
C HIS A 99 -3.29 -9.80 20.45
N SER A 100 -3.15 -11.06 20.03
CA SER A 100 -4.15 -12.13 20.25
C SER A 100 -5.62 -11.64 20.14
N GLN A 101 -6.46 -11.82 21.16
CA GLN A 101 -7.86 -11.39 21.17
C GLN A 101 -8.07 -9.88 21.46
N ASP A 102 -7.00 -9.16 21.82
CA ASP A 102 -7.01 -7.73 22.17
C ASP A 102 -6.42 -6.82 21.07
N GLY A 103 -6.23 -7.37 19.87
CA GLY A 103 -5.73 -6.62 18.73
C GLY A 103 -6.71 -5.52 18.30
N VAL A 104 -6.19 -4.48 17.67
CA VAL A 104 -7.00 -3.40 17.10
C VAL A 104 -7.07 -3.55 15.59
N ASP A 105 -8.22 -3.99 15.08
CA ASP A 105 -8.50 -4.15 13.65
C ASP A 105 -9.34 -3.00 13.05
N ILE A 106 -9.92 -2.17 13.92
CA ILE A 106 -10.73 -1.00 13.61
C ILE A 106 -10.24 0.23 14.39
N LEU A 107 -10.12 1.38 13.71
CA LEU A 107 -9.75 2.66 14.31
C LEU A 107 -10.83 3.69 14.00
N SER A 108 -11.25 4.44 15.01
CA SER A 108 -12.36 5.40 14.88
C SER A 108 -11.92 6.84 15.16
N PRO A 109 -11.13 7.47 14.28
CA PRO A 109 -10.65 8.83 14.51
C PRO A 109 -11.75 9.87 14.31
N SER A 110 -11.56 11.00 15.00
CA SER A 110 -12.34 12.23 14.79
C SER A 110 -11.36 13.37 14.52
N PHE A 111 -11.55 14.08 13.41
CA PHE A 111 -10.73 15.21 13.02
C PHE A 111 -11.59 16.46 12.96
N ASN A 112 -11.11 17.56 13.52
CA ASN A 112 -11.71 18.88 13.33
C ASN A 112 -11.09 19.54 12.11
N PHE A 113 -11.88 20.30 11.38
CA PHE A 113 -11.44 21.08 10.23
C PHE A 113 -11.27 22.54 10.62
N THR A 114 -10.26 23.18 10.04
CA THR A 114 -10.10 24.64 10.08
C THR A 114 -10.53 25.25 8.74
N GLN A 115 -10.92 26.53 8.74
CA GLN A 115 -11.44 27.18 7.53
C GLN A 115 -10.45 27.16 6.36
N ASP A 116 -9.15 27.26 6.62
CA ASP A 116 -8.09 27.21 5.61
C ASP A 116 -7.92 25.83 4.95
N GLN A 117 -8.49 24.77 5.53
CA GLN A 117 -8.47 23.43 4.95
C GLN A 117 -9.63 23.18 3.99
N LEU A 118 -10.68 24.00 4.07
CA LEU A 118 -11.87 23.90 3.24
C LEU A 118 -11.74 24.75 1.98
N ARG A 119 -12.51 24.37 0.96
CA ARG A 119 -12.68 25.12 -0.28
C ARG A 119 -14.12 25.61 -0.39
N ASP A 120 -14.29 26.76 -1.04
CA ASP A 120 -15.59 27.25 -1.49
C ASP A 120 -16.10 26.35 -2.62
N GLY A 121 -16.79 25.26 -2.26
CA GLY A 121 -17.33 24.27 -3.21
C GLY A 121 -16.95 22.83 -2.83
N ASP A 122 -16.47 22.07 -3.82
CA ASP A 122 -16.15 20.64 -3.67
C ASP A 122 -14.92 20.43 -2.78
N ASN A 123 -15.17 19.77 -1.65
CA ASN A 123 -14.16 19.31 -0.73
C ASN A 123 -14.01 17.80 -0.84
N VAL A 124 -12.77 17.32 -0.74
CA VAL A 124 -12.46 15.89 -0.88
C VAL A 124 -11.77 15.38 0.37
N LEU A 125 -12.45 14.51 1.11
CA LEU A 125 -11.82 13.67 2.11
C LEU A 125 -11.17 12.47 1.41
N THR A 126 -9.86 12.34 1.53
CA THR A 126 -9.11 11.17 1.08
C THR A 126 -8.70 10.33 2.28
N VAL A 127 -9.17 9.08 2.34
CA VAL A 127 -8.77 8.11 3.36
C VAL A 127 -8.03 6.99 2.66
N ILE A 128 -6.79 6.79 3.06
CA ILE A 128 -5.95 5.70 2.59
C ILE A 128 -5.78 4.73 3.73
N HIS A 129 -5.97 3.44 3.49
CA HIS A 129 -5.64 2.42 4.47
C HIS A 129 -5.16 1.15 3.78
N ASP A 130 -4.33 0.37 4.47
CA ASP A 130 -4.00 -0.97 4.04
C ASP A 130 -4.93 -2.03 4.65
N SER A 131 -4.79 -3.25 4.15
CA SER A 131 -5.19 -4.46 4.86
C SER A 131 -4.07 -5.46 4.90
N THR A 132 -3.94 -6.11 6.05
CA THR A 132 -3.03 -7.23 6.33
C THR A 132 -3.59 -8.59 5.90
N GLY A 133 -4.68 -8.61 5.14
CA GLY A 133 -5.35 -9.82 4.66
C GLY A 133 -6.78 -9.92 5.20
N MET A 134 -7.53 -10.92 4.74
CA MET A 134 -8.85 -11.27 5.28
C MET A 134 -8.70 -12.21 6.48
N ASN A 135 -9.69 -12.22 7.38
CA ASN A 135 -9.66 -13.15 8.51
C ASN A 135 -9.81 -14.59 8.01
N GLN A 136 -9.28 -15.53 8.78
CA GLN A 136 -9.66 -16.94 8.66
C GLN A 136 -11.10 -17.11 9.20
N ASP A 137 -11.65 -18.32 9.07
CA ASP A 137 -12.98 -18.65 9.60
C ASP A 137 -12.95 -19.97 10.37
N TYR A 138 -12.08 -20.03 11.38
CA TYR A 138 -11.94 -21.24 12.20
C TYR A 138 -13.21 -21.54 12.98
N GLY A 139 -13.84 -20.50 13.54
CA GLY A 139 -15.04 -20.63 14.36
C GLY A 139 -16.34 -20.91 13.58
N ILE A 140 -16.27 -20.98 12.24
CA ILE A 140 -17.43 -21.17 11.35
C ILE A 140 -18.53 -20.14 11.68
N ASN A 141 -18.13 -18.88 11.80
CA ASN A 141 -18.98 -17.78 12.25
C ASN A 141 -18.92 -16.59 11.29
N ASP A 142 -18.56 -16.86 10.03
CA ASP A 142 -18.42 -15.88 8.97
C ASP A 142 -17.35 -14.80 9.27
N GLU A 143 -16.33 -15.13 10.06
CA GLU A 143 -15.27 -14.16 10.39
C GLU A 143 -14.49 -13.73 9.15
N HIS A 144 -14.32 -14.63 8.16
CA HIS A 144 -13.74 -14.30 6.85
C HIS A 144 -14.53 -13.22 6.08
N LYS A 145 -15.81 -12.99 6.43
CA LYS A 145 -16.64 -11.91 5.85
C LYS A 145 -16.44 -10.57 6.53
N THR A 146 -15.61 -10.49 7.58
CA THR A 146 -15.23 -9.23 8.21
C THR A 146 -14.71 -8.26 7.14
N PRO A 147 -15.35 -7.10 6.98
CA PRO A 147 -15.04 -6.21 5.87
C PRO A 147 -13.65 -5.57 6.02
N ARG A 148 -13.18 -5.01 4.91
CA ARG A 148 -12.05 -4.07 4.86
C ARG A 148 -12.53 -2.78 4.21
N GLY A 149 -12.30 -1.64 4.83
CA GLY A 149 -12.85 -0.37 4.35
C GLY A 149 -13.20 0.60 5.47
N ILE A 150 -14.19 1.44 5.21
CA ILE A 150 -14.73 2.40 6.19
C ILE A 150 -16.09 1.87 6.66
N ARG A 151 -16.16 1.45 7.93
CA ARG A 151 -17.36 0.94 8.61
C ARG A 151 -18.41 2.01 8.83
N GLY A 152 -17.98 3.22 9.12
CA GLY A 152 -18.87 4.35 9.33
C GLY A 152 -18.15 5.66 9.14
N TYR A 153 -18.89 6.67 8.70
CA TYR A 153 -18.38 8.01 8.51
C TYR A 153 -19.50 9.03 8.73
N ARG A 154 -19.13 10.21 9.21
CA ARG A 154 -20.04 11.33 9.42
C ARG A 154 -19.28 12.65 9.35
N LEU A 155 -19.73 13.59 8.54
CA LEU A 155 -19.27 14.97 8.60
C LEU A 155 -19.88 15.65 9.83
N LEU A 156 -19.08 16.48 10.51
CA LEU A 156 -19.51 17.28 11.63
C LEU A 156 -19.86 18.69 11.14
N GLY A 157 -20.84 19.34 11.77
CA GLY A 157 -21.26 20.70 11.44
C GLY A 157 -22.76 20.91 11.63
N ASP A 158 -23.17 22.17 11.59
CA ASP A 158 -24.58 22.54 11.60
C ASP A 158 -25.19 22.24 10.21
N ASN A 159 -26.42 21.74 10.17
CA ASN A 159 -27.24 21.50 8.95
C ASN A 159 -27.16 20.13 8.26
N GLY A 160 -26.79 19.05 8.95
CA GLY A 160 -26.94 17.70 8.38
C GLY A 160 -26.12 17.48 7.10
N ILE A 161 -24.96 18.13 7.02
CA ILE A 161 -24.02 18.00 5.91
C ILE A 161 -23.60 16.53 5.73
N GLU A 162 -23.64 16.06 4.49
CA GLU A 162 -23.33 14.67 4.13
C GLU A 162 -22.35 14.63 2.95
N PHE A 163 -21.77 13.45 2.72
CA PHE A 163 -20.99 13.20 1.52
C PHE A 163 -21.92 12.98 0.33
N ASP A 164 -21.70 13.74 -0.75
CA ASP A 164 -22.45 13.66 -1.99
C ASP A 164 -22.14 12.36 -2.74
N THR A 165 -20.85 12.04 -2.85
CA THR A 165 -20.39 10.85 -3.55
C THR A 165 -19.12 10.27 -2.92
N TRP A 166 -18.96 8.97 -3.09
CA TRP A 166 -17.70 8.29 -2.78
C TRP A 166 -17.14 7.62 -4.02
N LYS A 167 -15.82 7.47 -4.04
CA LYS A 167 -15.11 6.66 -5.02
C LYS A 167 -14.01 5.86 -4.32
N VAL A 168 -13.69 4.69 -4.87
CA VAL A 168 -12.60 3.84 -4.38
C VAL A 168 -11.62 3.52 -5.50
N ALA A 169 -10.36 3.33 -5.13
CA ALA A 169 -9.36 2.67 -5.95
C ALA A 169 -8.77 1.47 -5.18
N GLY A 170 -8.95 0.27 -5.72
CA GLY A 170 -8.21 -0.94 -5.37
C GLY A 170 -7.25 -1.35 -6.48
N ASN A 171 -6.90 -2.63 -6.56
CA ASN A 171 -6.00 -3.17 -7.57
C ASN A 171 -6.54 -2.97 -9.00
N PHE A 172 -5.64 -2.95 -9.98
CA PHE A 172 -6.02 -2.78 -11.39
C PHE A 172 -6.91 -3.95 -11.85
N GLY A 173 -8.11 -3.63 -12.35
CA GLY A 173 -9.09 -4.62 -12.80
C GLY A 173 -9.94 -5.27 -11.69
N GLY A 174 -9.60 -5.09 -10.41
CA GLY A 174 -10.30 -5.76 -9.30
C GLY A 174 -10.24 -7.28 -9.43
N GLU A 175 -11.39 -7.95 -9.37
CA GLU A 175 -11.53 -9.40 -9.63
C GLU A 175 -11.11 -9.81 -11.05
N ASN A 176 -11.09 -8.88 -12.01
CA ASN A 176 -10.69 -9.11 -13.39
C ASN A 176 -9.25 -8.64 -13.68
N ALA A 177 -8.37 -8.70 -12.67
CA ALA A 177 -6.97 -8.31 -12.84
C ALA A 177 -6.28 -9.16 -13.93
N PRO A 178 -5.47 -8.55 -14.82
CA PRO A 178 -4.90 -9.24 -15.98
C PRO A 178 -3.71 -10.15 -15.64
N ASP A 179 -3.05 -9.95 -14.49
CA ASP A 179 -1.86 -10.73 -14.11
C ASP A 179 -2.25 -12.08 -13.46
N ALA A 180 -2.60 -13.05 -14.32
CA ALA A 180 -2.93 -14.41 -13.88
C ALA A 180 -1.71 -15.19 -13.35
N VAL A 181 -0.48 -14.75 -13.66
CA VAL A 181 0.75 -15.46 -13.28
C VAL A 181 1.15 -15.13 -11.85
N ARG A 182 1.12 -13.84 -11.47
CA ARG A 182 1.39 -13.40 -10.09
C ARG A 182 0.15 -13.53 -9.20
N GLY A 183 -1.03 -13.60 -9.81
CA GLY A 183 -2.29 -13.91 -9.15
C GLY A 183 -2.95 -12.71 -8.46
N PRO A 184 -4.16 -12.91 -7.92
CA PRO A 184 -5.07 -11.82 -7.52
C PRO A 184 -4.64 -11.07 -6.25
N TYR A 185 -3.63 -11.56 -5.53
CA TYR A 185 -3.16 -10.98 -4.26
C TYR A 185 -1.83 -10.23 -4.37
N ASN A 186 -1.18 -10.26 -5.53
CA ASN A 186 0.13 -9.61 -5.71
C ASN A 186 0.02 -8.09 -5.62
N GLU A 187 -1.02 -7.50 -6.22
CA GLU A 187 -1.22 -6.06 -6.30
C GLU A 187 -2.27 -5.54 -5.31
N GLY A 188 -1.98 -4.41 -4.68
CA GLY A 188 -2.95 -3.56 -4.01
C GLY A 188 -3.43 -2.40 -4.88
N GLY A 189 -4.05 -1.41 -4.24
CA GLY A 189 -4.60 -0.23 -4.88
C GLY A 189 -3.72 1.01 -4.82
N TRP A 190 -2.41 0.90 -4.62
CA TRP A 190 -1.53 2.06 -4.82
C TRP A 190 -1.47 2.48 -6.29
N TRP A 191 -1.16 3.75 -6.54
CA TRP A 191 -1.01 4.21 -7.92
C TRP A 191 0.08 3.45 -8.70
N PHE A 192 1.23 3.21 -8.08
CA PHE A 192 2.34 2.50 -8.73
C PHE A 192 1.98 1.04 -9.04
N GLU A 193 1.09 0.43 -8.27
CA GLU A 193 0.54 -0.90 -8.56
C GLU A 193 -0.40 -0.82 -9.75
N ARG A 194 -1.35 0.13 -9.71
CA ARG A 194 -2.35 0.29 -10.78
C ARG A 194 -1.74 0.62 -12.15
N VAL A 195 -0.73 1.48 -12.21
CA VAL A 195 -0.01 1.79 -13.46
C VAL A 195 1.03 0.74 -13.83
N GLY A 196 1.30 -0.24 -12.94
CA GLY A 196 2.26 -1.32 -13.19
C GLY A 196 3.73 -0.92 -13.04
N ALA A 197 4.06 0.17 -12.34
CA ALA A 197 5.45 0.62 -12.18
C ALA A 197 6.36 -0.38 -11.45
N HIS A 198 5.77 -1.38 -10.78
CA HIS A 198 6.48 -2.49 -10.13
C HIS A 198 6.87 -3.62 -11.10
N LEU A 199 6.29 -3.64 -12.31
CA LEU A 199 6.52 -4.68 -13.31
C LEU A 199 7.84 -4.46 -14.07
N PRO A 200 8.51 -5.55 -14.49
CA PRO A 200 9.67 -5.48 -15.38
C PRO A 200 9.41 -4.66 -16.63
N GLY A 201 10.37 -3.83 -17.04
CA GLY A 201 10.27 -3.05 -18.29
C GLY A 201 9.46 -1.75 -18.20
N PHE A 202 8.90 -1.37 -17.04
CA PHE A 202 8.29 -0.04 -16.88
C PHE A 202 9.29 1.08 -17.15
N ASP A 203 8.90 2.06 -17.97
CA ASP A 203 9.74 3.23 -18.23
C ASP A 203 9.64 4.26 -17.08
N ALA A 204 10.69 4.32 -16.27
CA ALA A 204 10.84 5.29 -15.18
C ALA A 204 11.82 6.43 -15.53
N SER A 205 12.14 6.64 -16.82
CA SER A 205 13.11 7.66 -17.26
C SER A 205 12.71 9.09 -16.85
N THR A 206 11.41 9.34 -16.71
CA THR A 206 10.85 10.63 -16.26
C THR A 206 10.87 10.84 -14.75
N TRP A 207 11.26 9.82 -13.98
CA TRP A 207 11.32 9.91 -12.52
C TRP A 207 12.55 10.70 -12.08
N ASN A 208 12.46 11.36 -10.92
CA ASN A 208 13.56 12.12 -10.36
C ASN A 208 14.69 11.17 -9.92
N THR A 209 15.89 11.35 -10.47
CA THR A 209 17.07 10.51 -10.18
C THR A 209 17.92 11.03 -9.02
N SER A 210 17.63 12.21 -8.49
CA SER A 210 18.36 12.88 -7.40
C SER A 210 17.74 12.61 -6.02
N CYS A 211 17.29 11.38 -5.77
CA CYS A 211 16.79 11.00 -4.46
C CYS A 211 16.94 9.51 -4.16
N THR A 212 16.81 9.19 -2.88
CA THR A 212 17.07 7.85 -2.36
C THR A 212 16.13 7.53 -1.20
N PRO A 213 15.76 6.25 -0.98
CA PRO A 213 14.98 5.86 0.18
C PRO A 213 15.61 6.25 1.52
N TYR A 214 16.94 6.46 1.58
CA TYR A 214 17.65 6.94 2.76
C TYR A 214 17.43 8.42 3.06
N GLN A 215 17.13 9.23 2.05
CA GLN A 215 16.68 10.61 2.26
C GLN A 215 15.20 10.66 2.61
N GLY A 216 14.42 9.72 2.04
CA GLY A 216 13.00 9.61 2.34
C GLY A 216 12.22 10.85 1.94
N ARG A 217 11.32 11.27 2.83
CA ARG A 217 10.57 12.52 2.75
C ARG A 217 10.31 13.11 4.12
N SER A 218 10.07 14.42 4.18
CA SER A 218 9.89 15.19 5.42
C SER A 218 8.44 15.45 5.83
N THR A 219 7.46 14.89 5.10
CA THR A 219 6.02 15.07 5.36
C THR A 219 5.29 13.72 5.27
N PRO A 220 4.03 13.60 5.75
CA PRO A 220 3.22 12.42 5.54
C PRO A 220 2.98 12.16 4.04
N GLY A 221 2.85 10.89 3.65
CA GLY A 221 2.56 10.50 2.27
C GLY A 221 3.34 9.29 1.77
N VAL A 222 3.19 8.99 0.47
CA VAL A 222 3.71 7.75 -0.16
C VAL A 222 4.69 8.03 -1.29
N THR A 223 5.92 7.48 -1.22
CA THR A 223 7.01 7.67 -2.21
C THR A 223 7.27 6.30 -2.77
N VAL A 224 7.63 6.25 -4.03
CA VAL A 224 8.05 5.03 -4.67
C VAL A 224 9.45 5.21 -5.24
N TYR A 225 10.33 4.27 -4.91
CA TYR A 225 11.71 4.20 -5.37
C TYR A 225 11.86 2.98 -6.25
N ARG A 226 12.50 3.12 -7.40
CA ARG A 226 12.78 2.01 -8.31
C ARG A 226 14.26 2.01 -8.69
N THR A 227 14.86 0.83 -8.73
CA THR A 227 16.24 0.63 -9.19
C THR A 227 16.35 -0.70 -9.92
N SER A 228 17.51 -0.90 -10.56
CA SER A 228 17.91 -2.19 -11.12
C SER A 228 19.32 -2.55 -10.69
N PHE A 229 19.62 -3.85 -10.66
CA PHE A 229 20.95 -4.36 -10.39
C PHE A 229 21.14 -5.74 -10.99
N SER A 230 22.38 -6.10 -11.29
CA SER A 230 22.73 -7.43 -11.79
C SER A 230 23.37 -8.29 -10.71
N LEU A 231 23.07 -9.58 -10.74
CA LEU A 231 23.72 -10.62 -9.93
C LEU A 231 24.52 -11.57 -10.83
N ASN A 232 25.57 -12.15 -10.29
CA ASN A 232 26.39 -13.18 -10.95
C ASN A 232 26.82 -14.24 -9.93
N ILE A 233 25.85 -15.00 -9.42
CA ILE A 233 26.06 -16.06 -8.43
C ILE A 233 26.49 -17.35 -9.14
N PRO A 234 27.53 -18.07 -8.66
CA PRO A 234 28.00 -19.33 -9.24
C PRO A 234 26.89 -20.39 -9.36
N HIS A 235 26.95 -21.21 -10.41
CA HIS A 235 25.95 -22.24 -10.71
C HIS A 235 25.95 -23.41 -9.72
N ASP A 236 27.08 -23.67 -9.08
CA ASP A 236 27.33 -24.78 -8.14
C ASP A 236 27.05 -24.40 -6.68
N ALA A 237 26.53 -23.18 -6.46
CA ALA A 237 26.24 -22.65 -5.13
C ALA A 237 24.74 -22.35 -4.95
N ASP A 238 24.17 -22.81 -3.84
CA ASP A 238 22.92 -22.28 -3.32
C ASP A 238 23.25 -21.09 -2.39
N VAL A 239 22.73 -19.91 -2.75
CA VAL A 239 22.98 -18.65 -2.05
C VAL A 239 21.65 -17.98 -1.73
N PRO A 240 21.05 -18.28 -0.56
CA PRO A 240 19.83 -17.62 -0.15
C PRO A 240 20.08 -16.12 0.06
N LEU A 241 19.26 -15.29 -0.57
CA LEU A 241 19.31 -13.84 -0.50
C LEU A 241 18.09 -13.28 0.20
N ALA A 242 18.27 -12.16 0.89
CA ALA A 242 17.17 -11.47 1.55
C ALA A 242 17.41 -9.97 1.63
N PHE A 243 16.32 -9.21 1.60
CA PHE A 243 16.33 -7.77 1.83
C PHE A 243 16.28 -7.49 3.33
N ASP A 244 17.27 -6.76 3.82
CA ASP A 244 17.35 -6.31 5.21
C ASP A 244 16.94 -4.84 5.34
N LEU A 245 15.98 -4.59 6.23
CA LEU A 245 15.50 -3.27 6.59
C LEU A 245 15.58 -3.09 8.11
N GLU A 246 15.50 -1.84 8.57
CA GLU A 246 15.50 -1.52 10.00
C GLU A 246 14.11 -1.06 10.44
N LEU A 247 13.74 -1.41 11.67
CA LEU A 247 12.56 -0.85 12.32
C LEU A 247 12.84 0.59 12.76
N ASP A 248 11.83 1.44 12.67
CA ASP A 248 11.89 2.81 13.17
C ASP A 248 10.56 3.14 13.84
N LYS A 249 10.60 3.31 15.17
CA LYS A 249 9.46 3.71 15.99
C LYS A 249 9.33 5.23 16.12
N ILE A 250 10.37 5.98 15.80
CA ILE A 250 10.39 7.45 15.92
C ILE A 250 9.71 8.07 14.70
N GLN A 251 9.99 7.53 13.52
CA GLN A 251 9.34 7.92 12.26
C GLN A 251 8.56 6.73 11.70
N PRO A 252 7.35 6.44 12.21
CA PRO A 252 6.59 5.27 11.80
C PRO A 252 6.24 5.33 10.32
N HIS A 253 6.53 4.24 9.63
CA HIS A 253 6.30 4.09 8.20
C HIS A 253 6.02 2.66 7.80
N ARG A 254 5.46 2.51 6.59
CA ARG A 254 5.18 1.21 5.98
C ARG A 254 5.89 1.09 4.64
N VAL A 255 6.37 -0.10 4.34
CA VAL A 255 7.12 -0.42 3.11
C VAL A 255 6.52 -1.64 2.45
N LEU A 256 6.43 -1.61 1.12
CA LEU A 256 6.30 -2.79 0.28
C LEU A 256 7.57 -2.98 -0.53
N ILE A 257 7.96 -4.24 -0.74
CA ILE A 257 9.11 -4.65 -1.54
C ILE A 257 8.61 -5.44 -2.73
N TYR A 258 8.87 -4.96 -3.93
CA TYR A 258 8.63 -5.65 -5.19
C TYR A 258 9.95 -6.04 -5.83
N VAL A 259 10.06 -7.30 -6.26
CA VAL A 259 11.22 -7.83 -6.99
C VAL A 259 10.75 -8.48 -8.27
N ASN A 260 11.18 -7.95 -9.42
CA ASN A 260 10.76 -8.43 -10.75
C ASN A 260 9.22 -8.53 -10.90
N GLY A 261 8.48 -7.60 -10.29
CA GLY A 261 7.01 -7.56 -10.26
C GLY A 261 6.34 -8.32 -9.12
N TRP A 262 7.08 -9.11 -8.32
CA TRP A 262 6.51 -9.89 -7.22
C TRP A 262 6.61 -9.16 -5.89
N GLN A 263 5.50 -9.00 -5.18
CA GLN A 263 5.49 -8.44 -3.82
C GLN A 263 6.02 -9.48 -2.83
N PHE A 264 7.18 -9.22 -2.24
CA PHE A 264 7.90 -10.16 -1.37
C PHE A 264 8.20 -9.63 0.04
N GLY A 265 7.67 -8.47 0.39
CA GLY A 265 7.89 -7.91 1.70
C GLY A 265 6.93 -6.80 2.05
N ARG A 266 6.47 -6.84 3.30
CA ARG A 266 5.75 -5.76 3.96
C ARG A 266 6.42 -5.46 5.30
N LEU A 267 6.90 -4.23 5.46
CA LEU A 267 7.42 -3.73 6.73
C LEU A 267 6.40 -2.81 7.39
N ILE A 268 6.18 -3.00 8.69
CA ILE A 268 5.51 -2.04 9.55
C ILE A 268 6.57 -1.59 10.57
N SER A 269 7.20 -0.43 10.32
CA SER A 269 8.45 -0.04 10.99
C SER A 269 8.31 0.08 12.51
N SER A 270 7.12 0.43 12.99
CA SER A 270 6.85 0.61 14.41
C SER A 270 6.50 -0.69 15.15
N LEU A 271 6.19 -1.76 14.40
CA LEU A 271 5.69 -3.02 14.95
C LEU A 271 6.69 -4.17 14.80
N GLY A 272 7.19 -4.41 13.58
CA GLY A 272 8.01 -5.59 13.29
C GLY A 272 7.22 -6.91 13.46
N PRO A 273 7.88 -8.04 13.83
CA PRO A 273 9.31 -8.17 14.11
C PRO A 273 10.15 -8.37 12.84
N GLN A 274 9.52 -8.64 11.69
CA GLN A 274 10.25 -9.01 10.48
C GLN A 274 11.04 -7.83 9.91
N THR A 275 12.36 -8.00 9.87
CA THR A 275 13.33 -7.05 9.28
C THR A 275 14.11 -7.65 8.11
N SER A 276 13.96 -8.95 7.88
CA SER A 276 14.63 -9.71 6.81
C SER A 276 13.57 -10.38 5.92
N PHE A 277 13.61 -10.08 4.63
CA PHE A 277 12.65 -10.56 3.63
C PHE A 277 13.38 -11.44 2.59
N PRO A 278 13.39 -12.77 2.76
CA PRO A 278 14.03 -13.67 1.82
C PRO A 278 13.29 -13.67 0.47
N VAL A 279 14.06 -13.67 -0.61
CA VAL A 279 13.53 -13.77 -1.98
C VAL A 279 14.27 -14.91 -2.68
N PRO A 280 13.55 -15.94 -3.16
CA PRO A 280 14.19 -17.13 -3.68
C PRO A 280 14.84 -16.89 -5.05
N GLU A 281 15.85 -17.71 -5.36
CA GLU A 281 16.33 -17.88 -6.73
C GLU A 281 15.14 -18.22 -7.64
N GLY A 282 15.11 -17.63 -8.83
CA GLY A 282 14.00 -17.77 -9.78
C GLY A 282 13.02 -16.61 -9.69
N ILE A 283 12.77 -16.04 -8.51
CA ILE A 283 12.16 -14.70 -8.43
C ILE A 283 13.26 -13.66 -8.61
N LEU A 284 14.35 -13.79 -7.86
CA LEU A 284 15.61 -13.12 -8.20
C LEU A 284 16.29 -13.86 -9.34
N ASN A 285 16.70 -13.10 -10.35
CA ASN A 285 17.63 -13.54 -11.36
C ASN A 285 19.04 -13.54 -10.77
N HIS A 286 19.51 -14.70 -10.31
CA HIS A 286 20.85 -14.86 -9.73
C HIS A 286 22.00 -14.65 -10.72
N ARG A 287 21.71 -14.65 -12.02
CA ARG A 287 22.68 -14.59 -13.13
C ARG A 287 22.22 -13.60 -14.20
N GLY A 288 21.81 -12.42 -13.77
CA GLY A 288 21.37 -11.37 -14.66
C GLY A 288 20.72 -10.19 -13.94
N ASN A 289 19.99 -9.39 -14.71
CA ASN A 289 19.37 -8.17 -14.22
C ASN A 289 18.13 -8.47 -13.36
N ASN A 290 17.93 -7.62 -12.35
CA ASN A 290 16.79 -7.58 -11.47
C ASN A 290 16.28 -6.15 -11.37
N GLU A 291 14.97 -5.99 -11.27
CA GLU A 291 14.32 -4.73 -10.99
C GLU A 291 13.65 -4.79 -9.62
N VAL A 292 13.83 -3.73 -8.83
CA VAL A 292 13.25 -3.61 -7.50
C VAL A 292 12.51 -2.30 -7.37
N LEU A 293 11.32 -2.37 -6.78
CA LEU A 293 10.54 -1.22 -6.40
C LEU A 293 10.23 -1.28 -4.90
N ILE A 294 10.44 -0.15 -4.22
CA ILE A 294 10.20 0.01 -2.79
C ILE A 294 9.20 1.15 -2.61
N SER A 295 8.13 0.90 -1.86
CA SER A 295 7.24 1.97 -1.40
C SER A 295 7.67 2.46 -0.01
N LEU A 296 7.44 3.74 0.27
CA LEU A 296 7.62 4.33 1.59
C LEU A 296 6.41 5.19 1.91
N TRP A 297 5.57 4.68 2.81
CA TRP A 297 4.43 5.39 3.37
C TRP A 297 4.79 5.97 4.73
N ALA A 298 5.04 7.27 4.78
CA ALA A 298 5.27 8.03 6.01
C ALA A 298 3.93 8.38 6.66
N LEU A 299 3.74 7.99 7.92
CA LEU A 299 2.47 8.15 8.62
C LEU A 299 2.38 9.47 9.38
N ASP A 300 3.51 10.01 9.83
CA ASP A 300 3.55 11.16 10.73
C ASP A 300 4.09 12.44 10.07
N SER A 301 3.82 13.58 10.70
CA SER A 301 4.15 14.93 10.21
C SER A 301 5.65 15.15 9.98
N GLY A 302 6.51 14.44 10.71
CA GLY A 302 7.96 14.45 10.54
C GLY A 302 8.48 13.66 9.32
N GLY A 303 7.58 13.06 8.54
CA GLY A 303 7.95 12.23 7.39
C GLY A 303 8.59 10.90 7.80
N ALA A 304 9.32 10.29 6.88
CA ALA A 304 10.04 9.05 7.11
C ALA A 304 11.16 8.84 6.08
N ARG A 305 12.13 8.01 6.44
CA ARG A 305 13.21 7.51 5.58
C ARG A 305 13.59 6.10 5.99
N LEU A 306 14.19 5.33 5.08
CA LEU A 306 14.80 4.06 5.43
C LEU A 306 16.16 4.30 6.06
N ARG A 307 16.46 3.65 7.18
CA ARG A 307 17.82 3.64 7.77
C ARG A 307 18.68 2.54 7.17
N LYS A 308 18.04 1.45 6.73
CA LYS A 308 18.67 0.29 6.14
C LYS A 308 17.82 -0.25 4.99
N LEU A 309 18.49 -0.58 3.89
CA LEU A 309 17.94 -1.32 2.75
C LEU A 309 19.09 -2.04 2.06
N GLU A 310 19.34 -3.27 2.45
CA GLU A 310 20.46 -4.06 1.95
C GLU A 310 19.97 -5.37 1.35
N LEU A 311 20.69 -5.89 0.35
CA LEU A 311 20.44 -7.24 -0.17
C LEU A 311 21.64 -8.07 0.27
N ASN A 312 21.40 -8.99 1.20
CA ASN A 312 22.45 -9.73 1.88
C ASN A 312 22.31 -11.22 1.62
N LYS A 313 23.46 -11.89 1.47
CA LYS A 313 23.54 -13.35 1.48
C LYS A 313 23.33 -13.88 2.90
N ARG A 314 22.61 -14.98 3.03
CA ARG A 314 22.44 -15.72 4.29
C ARG A 314 23.45 -16.85 4.46
N GLY A 315 24.02 -17.31 3.35
CA GLY A 315 25.05 -18.33 3.32
C GLY A 315 25.48 -18.61 1.88
N THR A 316 26.49 -19.47 1.74
CA THR A 316 26.90 -20.03 0.46
C THR A 316 27.09 -21.51 0.68
N PHE A 317 26.25 -22.31 0.04
CA PHE A 317 26.19 -23.74 0.25
C PHE A 317 26.56 -24.43 -1.05
N SER A 318 27.54 -25.34 -1.00
CA SER A 318 27.72 -26.31 -2.08
C SER A 318 26.47 -27.16 -2.13
N SER A 319 25.83 -27.25 -3.30
CA SER A 319 24.55 -27.94 -3.45
C SER A 319 24.66 -29.03 -4.50
N SER A 320 24.17 -30.24 -4.17
CA SER A 320 23.97 -31.33 -5.14
C SER A 320 22.67 -31.17 -5.93
N LYS A 321 21.98 -30.04 -5.77
CA LYS A 321 20.75 -29.71 -6.52
C LYS A 321 21.03 -29.80 -8.01
N THR A 322 20.37 -30.77 -8.65
CA THR A 322 20.47 -31.02 -10.09
C THR A 322 19.55 -30.09 -10.90
N ALA A 323 18.55 -29.49 -10.26
CA ALA A 323 17.62 -28.59 -10.91
C ALA A 323 18.27 -27.22 -11.15
N THR A 324 18.41 -26.84 -12.43
CA THR A 324 18.74 -25.47 -12.81
C THR A 324 17.53 -24.58 -12.58
N VAL A 325 17.62 -23.65 -11.61
CA VAL A 325 16.54 -22.68 -11.40
C VAL A 325 16.69 -21.56 -12.42
N SER A 326 15.67 -21.41 -13.24
CA SER A 326 15.53 -20.29 -14.16
C SER A 326 14.67 -19.20 -13.55
N LEU A 327 14.79 -17.97 -14.05
CA LEU A 327 13.87 -16.90 -13.72
C LEU A 327 12.42 -17.35 -14.04
N VAL A 328 11.52 -17.18 -13.09
CA VAL A 328 10.09 -17.46 -13.24
C VAL A 328 9.56 -16.57 -14.36
N LYS A 329 9.02 -17.21 -15.40
CA LYS A 329 8.40 -16.49 -16.52
C LYS A 329 7.14 -15.81 -16.02
N ALA A 330 7.10 -14.49 -16.11
CA ALA A 330 5.93 -13.69 -15.80
C ALA A 330 5.81 -12.55 -16.81
N PRO A 331 4.59 -12.07 -17.10
CA PRO A 331 4.38 -10.94 -18.00
C PRO A 331 5.13 -9.69 -17.52
N ASN A 332 5.62 -8.92 -18.47
CA ASN A 332 6.26 -7.62 -18.23
C ASN A 332 5.21 -6.51 -18.15
N TRP A 333 5.66 -5.25 -18.07
CA TRP A 333 4.76 -4.10 -18.04
C TRP A 333 3.94 -3.96 -19.34
N GLU A 334 4.56 -4.12 -20.50
CA GLU A 334 3.92 -3.98 -21.80
C GLU A 334 2.80 -5.01 -22.00
N ASP A 335 3.04 -6.26 -21.61
CA ASP A 335 2.07 -7.35 -21.67
C ASP A 335 0.78 -7.06 -20.85
N LEU A 336 0.87 -6.24 -19.81
CA LEU A 336 -0.19 -6.07 -18.80
C LEU A 336 -0.79 -4.66 -18.74
N ARG A 337 -0.13 -3.64 -19.30
CA ARG A 337 -0.47 -2.22 -19.09
C ARG A 337 -0.29 -1.32 -20.31
N ALA A 338 0.37 -1.77 -21.38
CA ALA A 338 0.54 -0.94 -22.59
C ALA A 338 -0.78 -0.72 -23.35
#